data_AF-A0A4P7RG63-F1
#
_entry.id   AF-A0A4P7RG63-F1
#
_cell.length_a   1.000
_cell.length_b   1.000
_cell.length_c   1.000
_cell.angle_alpha   90.00
_cell.angle_beta   90.00
_cell.angle_gamma   90.00
#
_symmetry.space_group_name_H-M   'P 1'
#
loop_
_entity.id
_entity.type
_entity.pdbx_description
1 polymer ?
#
loop_
_entity_poly.entity_id
_entity_poly.type
_entity_poly.pdbx_seq_one_letter_code
_entity_poly.pdbx_strand_id
1 'polypeptide(L)'
;MASHGTEPLPVAPYSADLLADLHAGVLDESVSEKLWPLVRKDPRAMEVISALDALSARLGSLGSDFHSGEPMPPDVAERIDCALMTEQETSFGDRPGRYTHRWTYTGIGIAAAAAIVASLSALLFARPSGPTDPDTVAAPAYPPSLVLDSSALNSTDVRDLLGRQDPTELKDAGNLPECLAANGFDPQAILLAATPVQVDGQSATLLVVPRFPMDGMTVLVVGADCGDGNPQTLVRRDLN
;
A
#
# COMPACT_ATOMS: atom_id res chain seq x y z
N MET A 1 27.05 -7.67 -14.40
CA MET A 1 27.23 -8.69 -13.33
C MET A 1 28.45 -8.27 -12.53
N ALA A 2 28.25 -7.49 -11.46
CA ALA A 2 29.34 -7.02 -10.61
C ALA A 2 29.63 -8.10 -9.55
N SER A 3 30.87 -8.56 -9.50
CA SER A 3 31.34 -9.47 -8.45
C SER A 3 31.42 -8.72 -7.11
N HIS A 4 30.38 -8.80 -6.28
CA HIS A 4 30.44 -8.47 -4.86
C HIS A 4 31.03 -9.66 -4.09
N GLY A 5 32.30 -9.95 -4.36
CA GLY A 5 32.93 -11.20 -3.96
C GLY A 5 34.01 -11.07 -2.89
N THR A 6 34.12 -9.96 -2.15
CA THR A 6 35.22 -9.83 -1.17
C THR A 6 35.02 -8.78 -0.06
N GLU A 7 33.79 -8.40 0.30
CA GLU A 7 33.65 -7.55 1.49
C GLU A 7 33.77 -8.41 2.77
N PRO A 8 34.65 -8.04 3.71
CA PRO A 8 34.81 -8.81 4.95
C PRO A 8 33.51 -8.78 5.75
N LEU A 9 33.13 -9.93 6.31
CA LEU A 9 31.90 -10.05 7.09
C LEU A 9 31.94 -9.10 8.30
N PRO A 10 30.85 -8.35 8.55
CA PRO A 10 30.75 -7.49 9.72
C PRO A 10 30.86 -8.31 11.01
N VAL A 11 31.52 -7.74 12.02
CA VAL A 11 31.76 -8.38 13.32
C VAL A 11 30.92 -7.71 14.41
N ALA A 12 30.60 -8.46 15.46
CA ALA A 12 29.82 -7.95 16.58
C ALA A 12 30.53 -6.78 17.30
N PRO A 13 29.77 -5.82 17.88
CA PRO A 13 28.31 -5.76 17.91
C PRO A 13 27.71 -5.34 16.56
N TYR A 14 26.68 -6.05 16.10
CA TYR A 14 26.00 -5.71 14.85
C TYR A 14 25.17 -4.44 15.01
N SER A 15 25.21 -3.56 14.02
CA SER A 15 24.35 -2.38 13.95
C SER A 15 22.89 -2.77 13.74
N ALA A 16 21.96 -1.94 14.23
CA ALA A 16 20.53 -2.16 14.03
C ALA A 16 20.15 -2.21 12.54
N ASP A 17 20.74 -1.35 11.71
CA ASP A 17 20.47 -1.30 10.26
C ASP A 17 20.86 -2.62 9.57
N LEU A 18 22.07 -3.11 9.83
CA LEU A 18 22.50 -4.43 9.34
C LEU A 18 21.57 -5.57 9.76
N LEU A 19 21.09 -5.57 11.02
CA LEU A 19 20.16 -6.60 11.49
C LEU A 19 18.78 -6.47 10.82
N ALA A 20 18.34 -5.25 10.52
CA ALA A 20 17.13 -4.99 9.75
C ALA A 20 17.28 -5.46 8.30
N ASP A 21 18.40 -5.14 7.64
CA ASP A 21 18.68 -5.58 6.27
C ASP A 21 18.79 -7.10 6.15
N LEU A 22 19.41 -7.74 7.15
CA LEU A 22 19.49 -9.20 7.26
C LEU A 22 18.10 -9.82 7.45
N HIS A 23 17.29 -9.26 8.36
CA HIS A 23 15.91 -9.71 8.62
C HIS A 23 15.00 -9.54 7.41
N ALA A 24 15.15 -8.43 6.68
CA ALA A 24 14.40 -8.11 5.49
C ALA A 24 14.85 -8.90 4.24
N GLY A 25 15.94 -9.68 4.33
CA GLY A 25 16.49 -10.43 3.20
C GLY A 25 17.06 -9.54 2.09
N VAL A 26 17.44 -8.30 2.41
CA VAL A 26 17.98 -7.32 1.45
C VAL A 26 19.45 -7.60 1.11
N LEU A 27 20.17 -8.26 2.04
CA LEU A 27 21.56 -8.63 1.84
C LEU A 27 21.72 -9.77 0.82
N ASP A 28 22.86 -9.78 0.13
CA ASP A 28 23.23 -10.88 -0.78
C ASP A 28 23.13 -12.26 -0.08
N GLU A 29 22.57 -13.26 -0.77
CA GLU A 29 22.33 -14.60 -0.21
C GLU A 29 23.58 -15.20 0.43
N SER A 30 24.73 -15.11 -0.26
CA SER A 30 26.00 -15.66 0.23
C SER A 30 26.55 -14.97 1.49
N VAL A 31 26.11 -13.73 1.76
CA VAL A 31 26.42 -12.98 2.98
C VAL A 31 25.46 -13.39 4.09
N SER A 32 24.16 -13.44 3.79
CA SER A 32 23.10 -13.86 4.71
C SER A 32 23.34 -15.27 5.26
N GLU A 33 23.68 -16.24 4.40
CA GLU A 33 24.01 -17.62 4.81
C GLU A 33 25.15 -17.69 5.83
N LYS A 34 26.13 -16.80 5.72
CA LYS A 34 27.28 -16.74 6.63
C LYS A 34 26.97 -15.96 7.90
N LEU A 35 26.13 -14.93 7.81
CA LEU A 35 25.83 -14.02 8.92
C LEU A 35 24.78 -14.59 9.88
N TRP A 36 23.75 -15.28 9.38
CA TRP A 36 22.69 -15.88 10.19
C TRP A 36 23.19 -16.84 11.30
N PRO A 37 24.18 -17.74 11.05
CA PRO A 37 24.76 -18.57 12.11
C PRO A 37 25.51 -17.79 13.20
N LEU A 38 26.07 -16.62 12.86
CA LEU A 38 26.78 -15.78 13.82
C LEU A 38 25.80 -14.94 14.65
N VAL A 39 24.80 -14.33 14.01
CA VAL A 39 23.72 -13.58 14.67
C VAL A 39 22.95 -14.46 15.65
N ARG A 40 22.61 -15.70 15.26
CA ARG A 40 21.92 -16.65 16.16
C ARG A 40 22.70 -17.03 17.43
N LYS A 41 24.03 -16.85 17.43
CA LYS A 41 24.87 -17.09 18.62
C LYS A 41 24.97 -15.87 19.54
N ASP A 42 24.54 -14.70 19.08
CA ASP A 42 24.56 -13.45 19.84
C ASP A 42 23.15 -13.15 20.41
N PRO A 43 22.95 -13.29 21.74
CA PRO A 43 21.65 -13.05 22.37
C PRO A 43 21.13 -11.63 22.13
N ARG A 44 22.01 -10.62 22.15
CA ARG A 44 21.62 -9.21 21.96
C ARG A 44 21.15 -8.96 20.53
N ALA A 45 21.79 -9.59 19.55
CA ALA A 45 21.35 -9.50 18.17
C ALA A 45 19.99 -10.19 17.98
N MET A 46 19.80 -11.35 18.60
CA MET A 46 18.53 -12.07 18.57
C MET A 46 17.38 -11.33 19.28
N GLU A 47 17.66 -10.53 20.31
CA GLU A 47 16.66 -9.63 20.91
C GLU A 47 16.12 -8.64 19.86
N VAL A 48 17.00 -8.01 19.08
CA VAL A 48 16.60 -7.08 18.01
C VAL A 48 15.81 -7.80 16.92
N ILE A 49 16.28 -8.96 16.44
CA ILE A 49 15.56 -9.77 15.45
C ILE A 49 14.16 -10.14 15.95
N SER A 50 14.03 -10.57 17.21
CA SER A 50 12.73 -10.92 17.79
C SER A 50 11.78 -9.72 17.91
N ALA A 51 12.31 -8.52 18.15
CA ALA A 51 11.52 -7.30 18.16
C ALA A 51 11.03 -6.92 16.75
N LEU A 52 11.86 -7.13 15.72
CA LEU A 52 11.46 -6.95 14.32
C LEU A 52 10.40 -7.97 13.89
N ASP A 53 10.55 -9.25 14.27
CA ASP A 53 9.53 -10.28 14.03
C ASP A 53 8.19 -9.91 14.68
N ALA A 54 8.21 -9.46 15.93
CA ALA A 54 7.00 -9.03 16.64
C ALA A 54 6.35 -7.81 15.97
N LEU A 55 7.14 -6.86 15.46
CA LEU A 55 6.64 -5.71 14.72
C LEU A 55 6.01 -6.15 13.38
N SER A 56 6.68 -7.02 12.62
CA SER A 56 6.15 -7.58 11.37
C SER A 56 4.86 -8.35 11.59
N ALA A 57 4.76 -9.14 12.68
CA ALA A 57 3.53 -9.83 13.06
C ALA A 57 2.40 -8.86 13.39
N ARG A 58 2.70 -7.77 14.13
CA ARG A 58 1.71 -6.73 14.47
C ARG A 58 1.24 -5.98 13.23
N LEU A 59 2.15 -5.62 12.33
CA LEU A 59 1.79 -5.00 11.05
C LEU A 59 0.96 -5.96 10.20
N GLY A 60 1.31 -7.25 10.19
CA GLY A 60 0.53 -8.29 9.54
C GLY A 60 -0.89 -8.43 10.08
N SER A 61 -1.08 -8.35 11.41
CA SER A 61 -2.42 -8.42 12.00
C SER A 61 -3.28 -7.19 11.65
N LEU A 62 -2.69 -5.98 11.70
CA LEU A 62 -3.39 -4.79 11.20
C LEU A 62 -3.70 -4.91 9.70
N GLY A 63 -2.76 -5.49 8.94
CA GLY A 63 -2.89 -5.80 7.52
C GLY A 63 -4.07 -6.72 7.19
N SER A 64 -4.28 -7.76 8.01
CA SER A 64 -5.35 -8.75 7.80
C SER A 64 -6.73 -8.22 8.15
N ASP A 65 -6.83 -7.16 8.97
CA ASP A 65 -8.09 -6.50 9.27
C ASP A 65 -8.62 -5.68 8.08
N PHE A 66 -7.78 -5.44 7.05
CA PHE A 66 -8.20 -4.80 5.81
C PHE A 66 -8.96 -5.79 4.90
N HIS A 67 -10.24 -5.98 5.21
CA HIS A 67 -11.27 -6.28 4.20
C HIS A 67 -11.51 -5.07 3.24
N SER A 68 -10.65 -4.03 3.33
CA SER A 68 -10.73 -2.76 2.61
C SER A 68 -9.66 -2.60 1.53
N GLY A 69 -8.73 -3.55 1.37
CA GLY A 69 -7.86 -3.59 0.20
C GLY A 69 -8.63 -4.07 -1.03
N GLU A 70 -8.17 -3.70 -2.23
CA GLU A 70 -8.67 -4.31 -3.46
C GLU A 70 -8.50 -5.85 -3.33
N PRO A 71 -9.57 -6.65 -3.47
CA PRO A 71 -9.45 -8.09 -3.39
C PRO A 71 -8.48 -8.58 -4.47
N MET A 72 -7.70 -9.63 -4.15
CA MET A 72 -6.83 -10.24 -5.14
C MET A 72 -7.65 -10.61 -6.38
N PRO A 73 -7.25 -10.17 -7.59
CA PRO A 73 -7.97 -10.52 -8.80
C PRO A 73 -8.07 -12.04 -8.97
N PRO A 74 -9.25 -12.59 -9.31
CA PRO A 74 -9.49 -14.03 -9.33
C PRO A 74 -8.60 -14.74 -10.35
N ASP A 75 -8.25 -14.10 -11.47
CA ASP A 75 -7.33 -14.63 -12.46
C ASP A 75 -5.91 -14.81 -11.91
N VAL A 76 -5.49 -13.93 -10.99
CA VAL A 76 -4.20 -14.04 -10.31
C VAL A 76 -4.23 -15.19 -9.30
N ALA A 77 -5.32 -15.33 -8.55
CA ALA A 77 -5.50 -16.45 -7.61
C ALA A 77 -5.49 -17.80 -8.35
N GLU A 78 -6.28 -17.93 -9.41
CA GLU A 78 -6.31 -19.15 -10.25
C GLU A 78 -4.93 -19.46 -10.85
N ARG A 79 -4.21 -18.44 -11.31
CA ARG A 79 -2.85 -18.63 -11.85
C ARG A 79 -1.87 -19.11 -10.78
N ILE A 80 -1.97 -18.60 -9.55
CA ILE A 80 -1.15 -19.06 -8.41
C ILE A 80 -1.50 -20.52 -8.11
N ASP A 81 -2.79 -20.86 -8.00
CA ASP A 81 -3.23 -22.23 -7.73
C ASP A 81 -2.74 -23.21 -8.82
N CYS A 82 -2.87 -22.85 -10.10
CA CYS A 82 -2.35 -23.66 -11.21
C CYS A 82 -0.82 -23.84 -11.15
N ALA A 83 -0.08 -22.78 -10.83
CA ALA A 83 1.38 -22.85 -10.70
C ALA A 83 1.79 -23.78 -9.54
N LEU A 84 1.11 -23.68 -8.40
CA LEU A 84 1.36 -24.54 -7.24
C LEU A 84 1.05 -26.01 -7.53
N MET A 85 -0.02 -26.31 -8.26
CA MET A 85 -0.34 -27.70 -8.65
C MET A 85 0.73 -28.29 -9.57
N THR A 86 1.28 -27.49 -10.49
CA THR A 86 2.35 -27.92 -11.40
C THR A 86 3.64 -28.24 -10.65
N GLU A 87 4.05 -27.40 -9.69
CA GLU A 87 5.23 -27.62 -8.84
C GLU A 87 5.07 -28.83 -7.88
N GLN A 88 3.85 -29.10 -7.42
CA GLN A 88 3.56 -30.30 -6.64
C GLN A 88 3.73 -31.55 -7.50
N GLU A 89 3.17 -31.59 -8.71
CA GLU A 89 3.30 -32.74 -9.61
C GLU A 89 4.77 -33.04 -10.00
N THR A 90 5.61 -32.03 -10.17
CA THR A 90 7.05 -32.22 -10.41
C THR A 90 7.79 -32.70 -9.16
N SER A 91 7.42 -32.23 -7.96
CA SER A 91 8.01 -32.68 -6.69
C SER A 91 7.61 -34.10 -6.29
N PHE A 92 6.44 -34.60 -6.73
CA PHE A 92 6.01 -35.98 -6.52
C PHE A 92 6.52 -36.96 -7.60
N GLY A 93 7.15 -36.46 -8.67
CA GLY A 93 7.56 -37.22 -9.84
C GLY A 93 9.00 -37.73 -9.89
N ASP A 94 9.87 -37.41 -8.91
CA ASP A 94 11.27 -37.85 -8.96
C ASP A 94 11.79 -38.38 -7.62
N ARG A 95 11.46 -39.64 -7.34
CA ARG A 95 12.36 -40.53 -6.59
C ARG A 95 13.00 -41.47 -7.61
N PRO A 96 14.25 -41.25 -8.05
CA PRO A 96 14.92 -42.21 -8.91
C PRO A 96 15.33 -43.41 -8.06
N GLY A 97 14.45 -44.41 -8.01
CA GLY A 97 14.83 -45.77 -7.68
C GLY A 97 15.97 -46.18 -8.60
N ARG A 98 17.08 -46.60 -8.01
CA ARG A 98 18.30 -47.09 -8.65
C ARG A 98 17.97 -48.08 -9.77
N TYR A 99 17.92 -47.61 -11.02
CA TYR A 99 17.76 -48.47 -12.20
C TYR A 99 18.96 -48.27 -13.12
N THR A 100 19.88 -49.23 -13.08
CA THR A 100 20.93 -49.35 -14.07
C THR A 100 20.27 -49.74 -15.39
N HIS A 101 20.20 -48.84 -16.38
CA HIS A 101 19.82 -49.25 -17.72
C HIS A 101 20.75 -48.66 -18.77
N ARG A 102 21.28 -49.59 -19.56
CA ARG A 102 22.30 -49.43 -20.58
C ARG A 102 21.75 -48.62 -21.75
N TRP A 103 22.60 -47.73 -22.23
CA TRP A 103 22.40 -46.88 -23.39
C TRP A 103 22.33 -47.72 -24.67
N THR A 104 21.24 -47.61 -25.42
CA THR A 104 21.17 -48.03 -26.83
C THR A 104 20.32 -47.04 -27.61
N TYR A 105 20.96 -46.43 -28.61
CA TYR A 105 20.37 -45.58 -29.65
C TYR A 105 19.39 -46.36 -30.54
N THR A 106 18.23 -45.79 -30.86
CA THR A 106 17.49 -46.05 -32.10
C THR A 106 16.56 -44.88 -32.47
N GLY A 107 16.92 -44.15 -33.54
CA GLY A 107 16.13 -43.88 -34.75
C GLY A 107 14.69 -43.33 -34.70
N ILE A 108 14.57 -42.07 -35.17
CA ILE A 108 13.66 -41.50 -36.20
C ILE A 108 12.18 -41.95 -36.26
N GLY A 109 11.27 -40.94 -36.27
CA GLY A 109 9.94 -41.03 -36.88
C GLY A 109 9.25 -39.66 -37.02
N ILE A 110 9.05 -39.22 -38.27
CA ILE A 110 8.47 -37.95 -38.73
C ILE A 110 6.93 -38.06 -38.81
N ALA A 111 6.18 -36.97 -38.56
CA ALA A 111 5.05 -36.54 -39.43
C ALA A 111 4.39 -35.23 -38.95
N ALA A 112 4.32 -34.27 -39.86
CA ALA A 112 3.62 -33.00 -39.74
C ALA A 112 2.13 -33.13 -40.10
N ALA A 113 1.27 -32.26 -39.55
CA ALA A 113 0.08 -31.75 -40.24
C ALA A 113 -0.44 -30.47 -39.56
N ALA A 114 -0.62 -29.43 -40.36
CA ALA A 114 -1.17 -28.13 -39.99
C ALA A 114 -2.71 -28.13 -39.97
N ALA A 115 -3.32 -27.28 -39.13
CA ALA A 115 -4.61 -26.65 -39.43
C ALA A 115 -4.76 -25.34 -38.64
N ILE A 116 -4.79 -24.24 -39.38
CA ILE A 116 -5.14 -22.90 -38.92
C ILE A 116 -6.66 -22.80 -38.89
N VAL A 117 -7.25 -22.38 -37.76
CA VAL A 117 -8.53 -21.67 -37.77
C VAL A 117 -8.44 -20.51 -36.78
N ALA A 118 -8.28 -19.31 -37.34
CA ALA A 118 -8.50 -18.06 -36.64
C ALA A 118 -10.00 -17.76 -36.64
N SER A 119 -10.61 -17.65 -35.47
CA SER A 119 -11.93 -17.07 -35.30
C SER A 119 -11.81 -15.76 -34.54
N LEU A 120 -11.72 -14.66 -35.31
CA LEU A 120 -12.08 -13.33 -34.85
C LEU A 120 -13.56 -13.33 -34.47
N SER A 121 -13.87 -13.11 -33.21
CA SER A 121 -15.20 -12.72 -32.76
C SER A 121 -15.12 -11.30 -32.19
N ALA A 122 -15.37 -10.33 -33.07
CA ALA A 122 -15.62 -8.95 -32.69
C ALA A 122 -16.99 -8.88 -31.99
N LEU A 123 -16.98 -8.81 -30.67
CA LEU A 123 -18.17 -8.50 -29.88
C LEU A 123 -18.40 -6.99 -29.93
N LEU A 124 -19.19 -6.56 -30.92
CA LEU A 124 -19.86 -5.26 -30.93
C LEU A 124 -20.97 -5.29 -29.88
N PHE A 125 -20.73 -4.70 -28.72
CA PHE A 125 -21.80 -4.39 -27.76
C PHE A 125 -22.64 -3.23 -28.31
N ALA A 126 -23.73 -3.57 -28.99
CA ALA A 126 -24.82 -2.65 -29.26
C ALA A 126 -25.51 -2.32 -27.92
N ARG A 127 -25.42 -1.05 -27.49
CA ARG A 127 -26.25 -0.50 -26.40
C ARG A 127 -27.69 -0.39 -26.92
N PRO A 128 -28.70 -1.01 -26.27
CA PRO A 128 -30.08 -0.62 -26.50
C PRO A 128 -30.36 0.69 -25.76
N SER A 129 -30.66 1.74 -26.51
CA SER A 129 -31.24 2.98 -25.98
C SER A 129 -32.66 2.67 -25.49
N GLY A 130 -32.84 2.64 -24.17
CA GLY A 130 -34.15 2.61 -23.51
C GLY A 130 -34.79 4.00 -23.46
N PRO A 131 -36.13 4.09 -23.30
CA PRO A 131 -36.92 5.30 -23.52
C PRO A 131 -36.80 6.29 -22.35
N THR A 132 -36.85 7.58 -22.69
CA THR A 132 -36.99 8.71 -21.78
C THR A 132 -38.29 8.64 -20.98
N ASP A 133 -38.19 8.67 -19.66
CA ASP A 133 -39.24 9.14 -18.74
C ASP A 133 -38.60 10.19 -17.80
N PRO A 134 -39.24 11.34 -17.55
CA PRO A 134 -38.65 12.44 -16.80
C PRO A 134 -38.84 12.26 -15.29
N ASP A 135 -38.03 12.97 -14.53
CA ASP A 135 -38.07 13.12 -13.07
C ASP A 135 -37.67 11.89 -12.25
N THR A 136 -36.36 11.74 -12.05
CA THR A 136 -35.73 11.66 -10.71
C THR A 136 -34.23 11.87 -10.90
N VAL A 137 -33.74 13.09 -10.70
CA VAL A 137 -32.30 13.31 -10.51
C VAL A 137 -31.97 12.74 -9.13
N ALA A 138 -31.44 11.52 -9.10
CA ALA A 138 -30.69 11.05 -7.96
C ALA A 138 -29.52 12.01 -7.77
N ALA A 139 -29.55 12.80 -6.69
CA ALA A 139 -28.40 13.56 -6.24
C ALA A 139 -27.19 12.59 -6.11
N PRO A 140 -25.97 13.00 -6.48
CA PRO A 140 -24.81 12.16 -6.25
C PRO A 140 -24.75 11.84 -4.75
N ALA A 141 -24.70 10.55 -4.43
CA ALA A 141 -24.41 10.09 -3.09
C ALA A 141 -23.03 10.65 -2.72
N TYR A 142 -23.01 11.66 -1.85
CA TYR A 142 -21.79 12.14 -1.23
C TYR A 142 -21.09 10.93 -0.58
N PRO A 143 -19.76 10.75 -0.75
CA PRO A 143 -19.03 9.79 0.07
C PRO A 143 -19.23 10.15 1.56
N PRO A 144 -19.16 9.16 2.47
CA PRO A 144 -19.46 9.40 3.88
C PRO A 144 -18.54 10.49 4.43
N SER A 145 -19.10 11.68 4.64
CA SER A 145 -18.42 12.77 5.34
C SER A 145 -18.12 12.30 6.75
N LEU A 146 -16.84 12.33 7.12
CA LEU A 146 -16.39 11.99 8.46
C LEU A 146 -17.09 12.91 9.47
N VAL A 147 -17.90 12.33 10.36
CA VAL A 147 -18.58 13.07 11.44
C VAL A 147 -17.59 13.18 12.60
N LEU A 148 -17.15 14.39 12.91
CA LEU A 148 -16.24 14.65 14.03
C LEU A 148 -17.03 15.16 15.24
N ASP A 149 -17.00 14.41 16.34
CA ASP A 149 -17.36 14.94 17.65
C ASP A 149 -16.15 15.69 18.25
N SER A 150 -16.37 16.92 18.73
CA SER A 150 -15.31 17.77 19.30
C SER A 150 -14.57 17.13 20.50
N SER A 151 -15.19 16.16 21.16
CA SER A 151 -14.62 15.32 22.24
C SER A 151 -13.80 14.11 21.76
N ALA A 152 -13.92 13.72 20.49
CA ALA A 152 -13.17 12.62 19.86
C ALA A 152 -11.81 13.09 19.27
N LEU A 153 -11.45 14.36 19.46
CA LEU A 153 -10.16 14.93 19.05
C LEU A 153 -9.07 14.74 20.12
N ASN A 154 -8.99 13.55 20.72
CA ASN A 154 -7.84 13.17 21.54
C ASN A 154 -6.75 12.59 20.63
N SER A 155 -5.48 12.78 20.99
CA SER A 155 -4.29 12.59 20.12
C SER A 155 -4.16 11.21 19.44
N THR A 156 -4.83 10.19 19.96
CA THR A 156 -4.87 8.83 19.40
C THR A 156 -5.82 8.68 18.22
N ASP A 157 -6.93 9.42 18.19
CA ASP A 157 -8.00 9.25 17.20
C ASP A 157 -7.64 9.94 15.88
N VAL A 158 -6.89 11.05 15.93
CA VAL A 158 -6.40 11.78 14.74
C VAL A 158 -5.52 10.91 13.84
N ARG A 159 -4.79 9.93 14.38
CA ARG A 159 -3.90 9.05 13.61
C ARG A 159 -4.66 7.94 12.88
N ASP A 160 -5.72 7.42 13.49
CA ASP A 160 -6.63 6.43 12.88
C ASP A 160 -7.48 7.08 11.77
N LEU A 161 -7.77 8.38 11.91
CA LEU A 161 -8.47 9.17 10.88
C LEU A 161 -7.60 9.45 9.63
N LEU A 162 -6.29 9.64 9.78
CA LEU A 162 -5.37 9.88 8.67
C LEU A 162 -5.04 8.60 7.87
N GLY A 163 -5.19 7.42 8.47
CA GLY A 163 -4.84 6.14 7.82
C GLY A 163 -5.93 5.55 6.93
N ARG A 164 -7.17 6.06 6.97
CA ARG A 164 -8.34 5.46 6.31
C ARG A 164 -8.79 6.13 5.02
N GLN A 165 -8.08 7.14 4.53
CA GLN A 165 -8.61 7.99 3.46
C GLN A 165 -7.70 8.02 2.24
N ASP A 166 -8.28 7.75 1.08
CA ASP A 166 -7.64 7.99 -0.20
C ASP A 166 -7.37 9.49 -0.35
N PRO A 167 -6.15 9.89 -0.77
CA PRO A 167 -5.82 11.29 -1.02
C PRO A 167 -6.65 11.78 -2.20
N THR A 168 -7.80 12.39 -1.92
CA THR A 168 -8.56 13.11 -2.94
C THR A 168 -7.80 14.38 -3.28
N GLU A 169 -7.66 14.62 -4.58
CA GLU A 169 -6.95 15.78 -5.12
C GLU A 169 -7.54 17.07 -4.54
N LEU A 170 -6.70 17.77 -3.78
CA LEU A 170 -6.93 19.05 -3.08
C LEU A 170 -7.24 20.25 -4.01
N LYS A 171 -7.76 19.99 -5.21
CA LYS A 171 -7.84 20.96 -6.31
C LYS A 171 -9.21 21.63 -6.46
N ASP A 172 -10.27 21.10 -5.85
CA ASP A 172 -11.63 21.62 -6.08
C ASP A 172 -12.10 22.67 -5.07
N ALA A 173 -11.29 23.01 -4.06
CA ALA A 173 -11.50 24.22 -3.26
C ALA A 173 -10.86 25.41 -3.99
N GLY A 174 -11.58 25.98 -4.97
CA GLY A 174 -11.11 27.07 -5.84
C GLY A 174 -10.63 28.36 -5.13
N ASN A 175 -10.61 28.40 -3.80
CA ASN A 175 -10.18 29.51 -2.95
C ASN A 175 -9.15 29.10 -1.86
N LEU A 176 -8.48 27.94 -2.02
CA LEU A 176 -7.57 27.42 -0.97
C LEU A 176 -6.41 28.40 -0.63
N PRO A 177 -5.71 29.01 -1.60
CA PRO A 177 -4.64 29.97 -1.30
C PRO A 177 -5.14 31.17 -0.48
N GLU A 178 -6.30 31.72 -0.84
CA GLU A 178 -6.93 32.84 -0.15
C GLU A 178 -7.40 32.44 1.25
N CYS A 179 -7.94 31.23 1.40
CA CYS A 179 -8.34 30.67 2.70
C CYS A 179 -7.12 30.48 3.63
N LEU A 180 -6.00 29.96 3.10
CA LEU A 180 -4.75 29.84 3.86
C LEU A 180 -4.23 31.21 4.27
N ALA A 181 -4.23 32.18 3.35
CA ALA A 181 -3.82 33.56 3.62
C ALA A 181 -4.68 34.20 4.74
N ALA A 182 -6.00 34.03 4.66
CA ALA A 182 -6.94 34.54 5.67
C ALA A 182 -6.71 33.90 7.06
N ASN A 183 -6.23 32.65 7.10
CA ASN A 183 -5.86 31.93 8.32
C ASN A 183 -4.41 32.17 8.78
N GLY A 184 -3.66 33.05 8.09
CA GLY A 184 -2.29 33.43 8.43
C GLY A 184 -1.22 32.40 8.04
N PHE A 185 -1.52 31.53 7.07
CA PHE A 185 -0.57 30.61 6.47
C PHE A 185 -0.05 31.14 5.13
N ASP A 186 1.07 30.58 4.66
CA ASP A 186 1.55 30.84 3.31
C ASP A 186 0.46 30.39 2.30
N PRO A 187 0.00 31.25 1.37
CA PRO A 187 -0.96 30.88 0.33
C PRO A 187 -0.49 29.70 -0.54
N GLN A 188 0.82 29.44 -0.57
CA GLN A 188 1.46 28.33 -1.29
C GLN A 188 1.91 27.20 -0.36
N ALA A 189 1.46 27.17 0.90
CA ALA A 189 1.80 26.10 1.83
C ALA A 189 1.38 24.73 1.26
N ILE A 190 2.33 23.79 1.24
CA ILE A 190 2.04 22.39 0.90
C ILE A 190 1.28 21.78 2.08
N LEU A 191 0.04 21.36 1.86
CA LEU A 191 -0.75 20.66 2.87
C LEU A 191 -0.31 19.20 2.97
N LEU A 192 -0.24 18.68 4.20
CA LEU A 192 -0.06 17.26 4.47
C LEU A 192 -1.35 16.48 4.18
N ALA A 193 -2.51 17.11 4.41
CA ALA A 193 -3.83 16.58 4.11
C ALA A 193 -4.85 17.70 3.95
N ALA A 194 -5.87 17.47 3.12
CA ALA A 194 -7.16 18.15 3.23
C ALA A 194 -8.30 17.18 2.96
N THR A 195 -9.35 17.26 3.77
CA THR A 195 -10.46 16.31 3.71
C THR A 195 -11.76 16.99 4.11
N PRO A 196 -12.86 16.81 3.37
CA PRO A 196 -14.17 17.30 3.78
C PRO A 196 -14.63 16.56 5.05
N VAL A 197 -15.18 17.31 6.00
CA VAL A 197 -15.68 16.83 7.30
C VAL A 197 -17.00 17.51 7.64
N GLN A 198 -17.75 16.94 8.58
CA GLN A 198 -18.89 17.60 9.20
C GLN A 198 -18.55 17.93 10.65
N VAL A 199 -18.74 19.18 11.05
CA VAL A 199 -18.61 19.63 12.44
C VAL A 199 -19.95 20.21 12.88
N ASP A 200 -20.57 19.61 13.91
CA ASP A 200 -21.88 20.02 14.42
C ASP A 200 -22.98 20.12 13.32
N GLY A 201 -22.88 19.28 12.28
CA GLY A 201 -23.79 19.27 11.14
C GLY A 201 -23.53 20.34 10.07
N GLN A 202 -22.42 21.09 10.19
CA GLN A 202 -21.93 22.03 9.18
C GLN A 202 -20.83 21.41 8.32
N SER A 203 -20.98 21.52 7.00
CA SER A 203 -19.93 21.11 6.05
C SER A 203 -18.69 21.97 6.22
N ALA A 204 -17.56 21.30 6.42
CA ALA A 204 -16.28 21.92 6.66
C ALA A 204 -15.16 21.13 5.98
N THR A 205 -13.95 21.69 5.97
CA THR A 205 -12.75 21.05 5.43
C THR A 205 -11.67 21.06 6.49
N LEU A 206 -11.18 19.87 6.84
CA LEU A 206 -9.98 19.66 7.63
C LEU A 206 -8.76 19.92 6.74
N LEU A 207 -7.82 20.73 7.19
CA LEU A 207 -6.54 21.05 6.55
C LEU A 207 -5.43 20.72 7.56
N VAL A 208 -4.40 20.01 7.13
CA VAL A 208 -3.21 19.73 7.94
C VAL A 208 -2.02 20.45 7.30
N VAL A 209 -1.53 21.49 7.98
CA VAL A 209 -0.48 22.38 7.49
C VAL A 209 0.83 22.08 8.23
N PRO A 210 1.95 21.77 7.55
CA PRO A 210 3.24 21.63 8.21
C PRO A 210 3.77 23.02 8.65
N ARG A 211 4.44 23.09 9.80
CA ARG A 211 4.94 24.35 10.35
C ARG A 211 6.44 24.52 10.14
N PHE A 212 6.88 24.83 8.93
CA PHE A 212 8.32 25.10 8.71
C PHE A 212 8.79 26.42 9.34
N PRO A 213 10.03 26.51 9.85
CA PRO A 213 11.06 25.46 9.97
C PRO A 213 10.94 24.63 11.28
N MET A 214 9.82 24.72 11.99
CA MET A 214 9.61 24.03 13.26
C MET A 214 9.24 22.55 13.02
N ASP A 215 9.63 21.68 13.95
CA ASP A 215 9.06 20.35 14.03
C ASP A 215 7.63 20.49 14.58
N GLY A 216 6.63 20.36 13.70
CA GLY A 216 5.22 20.43 14.08
C GLY A 216 4.28 20.64 12.91
N MET A 217 2.98 20.55 13.20
CA MET A 217 1.89 20.71 12.24
C MET A 217 0.71 21.45 12.87
N THR A 218 -0.09 22.12 12.05
CA THR A 218 -1.37 22.72 12.46
C THR A 218 -2.51 21.95 11.83
N VAL A 219 -3.43 21.49 12.66
CA VAL A 219 -4.72 20.97 12.24
C VAL A 219 -5.72 22.11 12.25
N LEU A 220 -6.27 22.44 11.09
CA LEU A 220 -7.20 23.54 10.88
C LEU A 220 -8.49 22.98 10.29
N VAL A 221 -9.66 23.35 10.82
CA VAL A 221 -10.96 23.04 10.20
C VAL A 221 -11.60 24.35 9.80
N VAL A 222 -11.95 24.48 8.51
CA VAL A 222 -12.54 25.68 7.94
C VAL A 222 -13.94 25.40 7.40
N GLY A 223 -14.85 26.36 7.53
CA GLY A 223 -16.17 26.29 6.91
C GLY A 223 -16.12 26.46 5.39
N ALA A 224 -17.23 26.15 4.72
CA ALA A 224 -17.37 26.22 3.26
C ALA A 224 -17.13 27.63 2.67
N ASP A 225 -17.34 28.70 3.43
CA ASP A 225 -17.17 30.09 2.98
C ASP A 225 -15.75 30.64 3.17
N CYS A 226 -14.77 29.78 3.47
CA CYS A 226 -13.38 30.21 3.66
C CYS A 226 -12.78 30.74 2.35
N GLY A 227 -12.12 31.89 2.40
CA GLY A 227 -11.56 32.53 1.21
C GLY A 227 -11.06 33.93 1.47
N ASP A 228 -11.13 34.79 0.45
CA ASP A 228 -10.57 36.15 0.45
C ASP A 228 -10.98 36.97 1.69
N GLY A 229 -10.02 37.17 2.59
CA GLY A 229 -10.21 37.88 3.86
C GLY A 229 -11.16 37.20 4.87
N ASN A 230 -11.75 36.05 4.54
CA ASN A 230 -12.69 35.33 5.38
C ASN A 230 -12.09 34.00 5.85
N PRO A 231 -11.57 33.92 7.09
CA PRO A 231 -10.87 32.72 7.54
C PRO A 231 -11.79 31.53 7.84
N GLN A 232 -13.08 31.75 8.14
CA GLN A 232 -14.05 30.72 8.54
C GLN A 232 -13.48 29.61 9.45
N THR A 233 -12.59 29.96 10.39
CA THR A 233 -11.94 28.97 11.24
C THR A 233 -12.94 28.41 12.25
N LEU A 234 -13.23 27.11 12.15
CA LEU A 234 -14.05 26.38 13.11
C LEU A 234 -13.17 25.77 14.21
N VAL A 235 -12.02 25.20 13.84
CA VAL A 235 -11.07 24.58 14.78
C VAL A 235 -9.64 24.90 14.33
N ARG A 236 -8.74 25.21 15.28
CA ARG A 236 -7.30 25.30 15.04
C ARG A 236 -6.53 24.70 16.21
N ARG A 237 -5.63 23.76 15.92
CA ARG A 237 -4.76 23.11 16.91
C ARG A 237 -3.35 22.96 16.38
N ASP A 238 -2.39 23.46 17.14
CA ASP A 238 -0.98 23.24 16.88
C ASP A 238 -0.52 21.95 17.56
N LEU A 239 0.22 21.12 16.83
CA LEU A 239 0.80 19.86 17.29
C LEU A 239 2.32 19.90 17.04
N ASN A 240 3.09 19.35 17.98
CA ASN A 240 4.55 19.21 17.90
C ASN A 240 4.93 17.79 17.54
#